data_AF-A0A377F8I6-F1
#
_entry.id   AF-A0A377F8I6-F1
#
_cell.length_a   1.000
_cell.length_b   1.000
_cell.length_c   1.000
_cell.angle_alpha   90.00
_cell.angle_beta   90.00
_cell.angle_gamma   90.00
#
_symmetry.space_group_name_H-M   'P 1'
#
loop_
_entity.id
_entity.type
_entity.pdbx_description
1 polymer ?
#
loop_
_entity_poly.entity_id
_entity_poly.type
_entity_poly.pdbx_seq_one_letter_code
_entity_poly.pdbx_strand_id
1 'polypeptide(L)'
;MRLLPYDNRRVVCLSFQRQTEVNGEEIIDGFLKFQREAFPKREALFKQLATQQSPRTLFISCSDSRLVPELVTQREPGDLFVIRNAGNIVPSYGPEPGGVSASVEYAVAALRGI
;
A
#
# COMPACT_ATOMS: atom_id res chain seq x y z
N MET A 1 -3.14 -9.35 -16.33
CA MET A 1 -3.72 -9.37 -14.98
C MET A 1 -4.03 -10.81 -14.63
N ARG A 2 -3.19 -11.45 -13.81
CA ARG A 2 -3.41 -12.83 -13.36
C ARG A 2 -3.59 -12.79 -11.85
N LEU A 3 -4.80 -13.07 -11.39
CA LEU A 3 -5.09 -13.27 -9.98
C LEU A 3 -4.58 -14.67 -9.62
N LEU A 4 -3.60 -14.76 -8.72
CA LEU A 4 -3.17 -16.03 -8.17
C LEU A 4 -3.89 -16.25 -6.83
N PRO A 5 -4.63 -17.36 -6.66
CA PRO A 5 -5.17 -17.70 -5.35
C PRO A 5 -4.02 -18.19 -4.45
N TYR A 6 -3.91 -17.60 -3.26
CA TYR A 6 -3.18 -18.17 -2.14
C TYR A 6 -4.11 -18.16 -0.92
N ASP A 7 -4.05 -19.25 -0.16
CA ASP A 7 -5.08 -19.69 0.77
C ASP A 7 -5.22 -18.78 2.01
N ASN A 8 -6.50 -18.59 2.40
CA ASN A 8 -7.08 -17.91 3.56
C ASN A 8 -6.78 -16.42 3.85
N ARG A 9 -7.80 -15.60 3.51
CA ARG A 9 -8.11 -14.19 3.86
C ARG A 9 -7.43 -13.10 3.01
N ARG A 10 -8.11 -12.78 1.89
CA ARG A 10 -8.19 -11.47 1.21
C ARG A 10 -6.86 -10.81 0.77
N VAL A 11 -5.99 -11.51 0.05
CA VAL A 11 -4.81 -10.88 -0.59
C VAL A 11 -4.92 -10.95 -2.11
N VAL A 12 -4.65 -9.84 -2.80
CA VAL A 12 -4.76 -9.69 -4.27
C VAL A 12 -3.41 -9.23 -4.84
N CYS A 13 -2.93 -9.87 -5.92
CA CYS A 13 -1.64 -9.58 -6.54
C CYS A 13 -1.79 -9.16 -8.01
N LEU A 14 -1.04 -8.14 -8.46
CA LEU A 14 -1.08 -7.59 -9.83
C LEU A 14 0.33 -7.21 -10.32
N SER A 15 0.55 -7.27 -11.63
CA SER A 15 1.78 -6.80 -12.30
C SER A 15 1.51 -6.40 -13.77
N PHE A 16 2.30 -5.46 -14.30
CA PHE A 16 2.32 -4.95 -15.69
C PHE A 16 3.82 -4.57 -16.00
N GLN A 17 4.36 -4.24 -17.22
CA GLN A 17 5.71 -3.53 -17.40
C GLN A 17 5.80 -2.27 -18.37
N ARG A 18 6.41 -1.13 -17.92
CA ARG A 18 6.98 0.08 -18.63
C ARG A 18 7.33 1.25 -17.66
N GLN A 19 8.47 1.93 -17.84
CA GLN A 19 9.01 3.04 -16.99
C GLN A 19 9.17 4.37 -17.76
N THR A 20 9.05 5.50 -17.05
CA THR A 20 9.41 6.88 -17.49
C THR A 20 10.24 7.56 -16.40
N GLU A 21 11.17 8.44 -16.76
CA GLU A 21 11.96 9.28 -15.84
C GLU A 21 11.07 10.37 -15.19
N VAL A 22 11.36 10.75 -13.94
CA VAL A 22 10.60 11.75 -13.16
C VAL A 22 11.57 12.79 -12.59
N ASN A 23 11.28 14.08 -12.75
CA ASN A 23 12.09 15.19 -12.21
C ASN A 23 11.69 15.50 -10.74
N GLY A 24 12.66 15.85 -9.89
CA GLY A 24 12.43 16.16 -8.48
C GLY A 24 11.50 17.37 -8.25
N GLU A 25 11.52 18.37 -9.14
CA GLU A 25 10.62 19.53 -9.07
C GLU A 25 9.15 19.13 -9.27
N GLU A 26 8.88 18.16 -10.16
CA GLU A 26 7.53 17.67 -10.45
C GLU A 26 6.89 16.97 -9.25
N ILE A 27 7.69 16.31 -8.42
CA ILE A 27 7.22 15.67 -7.17
C ILE A 27 6.78 16.73 -6.16
N ILE A 28 7.54 17.81 -6.02
CA ILE A 28 7.22 18.92 -5.12
C ILE A 28 5.91 19.57 -5.58
N ASP A 29 5.80 19.87 -6.88
CA ASP A 29 4.58 20.45 -7.45
C ASP A 29 3.37 19.53 -7.28
N GLY A 30 3.55 18.21 -7.43
CA GLY A 30 2.54 17.20 -7.17
C GLY A 30 2.05 17.22 -5.71
N PHE A 31 2.97 17.35 -4.75
CA PHE A 31 2.61 17.46 -3.34
C PHE A 31 1.88 18.76 -3.02
N LEU A 32 2.34 19.89 -3.56
CA LEU A 32 1.67 21.18 -3.39
C LEU A 32 0.27 21.17 -4.01
N LYS A 33 0.09 20.49 -5.15
CA LYS A 33 -1.23 20.28 -5.76
C LYS A 33 -2.12 19.41 -4.87
N PHE A 34 -1.59 18.32 -4.30
CA PHE A 34 -2.33 17.50 -3.35
C PHE A 34 -2.86 18.33 -2.18
N GLN A 35 -2.03 19.17 -1.56
CA GLN A 35 -2.44 20.04 -0.45
C GLN A 35 -3.55 21.03 -0.84
N ARG A 36 -3.48 21.62 -2.03
CA ARG A 36 -4.46 22.63 -2.47
C ARG A 36 -5.77 22.03 -2.94
N GLU A 37 -5.75 20.86 -3.60
CA GLU A 37 -6.90 20.35 -4.34
C GLU A 37 -7.49 19.06 -3.78
N ALA A 38 -6.64 18.10 -3.38
CA ALA A 38 -7.08 16.77 -2.99
C ALA A 38 -7.33 16.67 -1.48
N PHE A 39 -6.43 17.24 -0.67
CA PHE A 39 -6.51 17.23 0.79
C PHE A 39 -7.78 17.90 1.32
N PRO A 40 -8.20 19.11 0.88
CA PRO A 40 -9.38 19.78 1.44
C PRO A 40 -10.67 18.98 1.23
N LYS A 41 -10.77 18.25 0.10
CA LYS A 41 -11.91 17.38 -0.21
C LYS A 41 -12.03 16.18 0.74
N ARG A 42 -10.95 15.82 1.43
CA ARG A 42 -10.84 14.65 2.31
C ARG A 42 -10.28 15.02 3.68
N GLU A 43 -10.40 16.28 4.08
CA GLU A 43 -9.76 16.80 5.29
C GLU A 43 -10.24 16.04 6.54
N ALA A 44 -11.55 15.77 6.64
CA ALA A 44 -12.11 15.00 7.74
C ALA A 44 -11.52 13.58 7.83
N LEU A 45 -11.37 12.90 6.69
CA LEU A 45 -10.75 11.58 6.61
C LEU A 45 -9.30 11.64 7.09
N PHE A 46 -8.50 12.56 6.55
CA PHE A 46 -7.08 12.67 6.94
C PHE A 46 -6.91 13.08 8.41
N LYS A 47 -7.79 13.91 8.97
CA LYS A 47 -7.80 14.24 10.41
C LYS A 47 -8.07 12.99 11.27
N GLN A 48 -8.97 12.11 10.83
CA GLN A 48 -9.21 10.83 11.51
C GLN A 48 -7.99 9.90 11.40
N LEU A 49 -7.42 9.76 10.20
CA LEU A 49 -6.27 8.89 9.96
C LEU A 49 -4.99 9.36 10.66
N ALA A 50 -4.88 10.66 10.96
CA ALA A 50 -3.73 11.21 11.69
C ALA A 50 -3.63 10.72 13.14
N THR A 51 -4.74 10.27 13.75
CA THR A 51 -4.75 9.77 15.13
C THR A 51 -4.67 8.25 15.20
N GLN A 52 -5.33 7.55 14.27
CA GLN A 52 -5.35 6.09 14.24
C GLN A 52 -5.58 5.55 12.83
N GLN A 53 -4.96 4.40 12.55
CA GLN A 53 -5.25 3.56 11.40
C GLN A 53 -5.94 2.26 11.83
N SER A 54 -6.91 1.79 11.05
CA SER A 54 -7.55 0.47 11.22
C SER A 54 -7.83 -0.14 9.84
N PRO A 55 -6.76 -0.45 9.08
CA PRO A 55 -6.91 -1.09 7.77
C PRO A 55 -7.56 -2.46 7.94
N ARG A 56 -8.38 -2.84 6.95
CA ARG A 56 -9.13 -4.11 6.96
C ARG A 56 -8.45 -5.21 6.16
N THR A 57 -7.33 -4.90 5.50
CA THR A 57 -6.68 -5.80 4.57
C THR A 57 -5.20 -5.48 4.47
N LEU A 58 -4.36 -6.48 4.67
CA LEU A 58 -2.96 -6.48 4.29
C LEU A 58 -2.84 -6.75 2.79
N PHE A 59 -2.23 -5.84 2.04
CA PHE A 59 -2.06 -5.94 0.59
C PHE A 59 -0.59 -6.00 0.22
N ILE A 60 -0.13 -7.13 -0.31
CA ILE A 60 1.27 -7.33 -0.73
C ILE A 60 1.34 -7.25 -2.25
N SER A 61 2.10 -6.28 -2.77
CA SER A 61 2.13 -5.97 -4.19
C SER A 61 3.54 -5.78 -4.74
N CYS A 62 3.65 -5.78 -6.07
CA CYS A 62 4.91 -5.45 -6.71
C CYS A 62 5.22 -3.95 -6.55
N SER A 63 6.51 -3.60 -6.42
CA SER A 63 7.00 -2.21 -6.52
C SER A 63 6.84 -1.61 -7.91
N ASP A 64 6.25 -2.34 -8.85
CA ASP A 64 5.94 -1.87 -10.20
C ASP A 64 5.18 -0.53 -10.18
N SER A 65 5.68 0.47 -10.91
CA SER A 65 5.17 1.84 -10.92
C SER A 65 3.75 2.00 -11.47
N ARG A 66 3.22 1.01 -12.21
CA ARG A 66 1.86 1.06 -12.76
C ARG A 66 0.82 0.39 -11.87
N LEU A 67 1.26 -0.23 -10.78
CA LEU A 67 0.35 -0.74 -9.76
C LEU A 67 0.26 0.25 -8.60
N VAL A 68 -0.88 0.92 -8.50
CA VAL A 68 -1.25 1.72 -7.33
C VAL A 68 -2.38 0.96 -6.61
N PRO A 69 -2.10 0.30 -5.47
CA PRO A 69 -3.04 -0.60 -4.79
C PRO A 69 -4.42 0.01 -4.52
N GLU A 70 -4.46 1.23 -4.00
CA GLU A 70 -5.69 1.95 -3.68
C GLU A 70 -6.51 2.23 -4.95
N LEU A 71 -5.84 2.62 -6.04
CA LEU A 71 -6.48 2.90 -7.32
C LEU A 71 -7.08 1.61 -7.92
N VAL A 72 -6.33 0.52 -7.97
CA VAL A 72 -6.80 -0.72 -8.62
C VAL A 72 -7.88 -1.44 -7.81
N THR A 73 -7.89 -1.27 -6.48
CA THR A 73 -8.87 -1.90 -5.59
C THR A 73 -10.06 -0.99 -5.26
N GLN A 74 -10.06 0.26 -5.74
CA GLN A 74 -11.08 1.28 -5.46
C GLN A 74 -11.26 1.49 -3.96
N ARG A 75 -10.14 1.64 -3.24
CA ARG A 75 -10.08 1.83 -1.79
C ARG A 75 -9.63 3.22 -1.42
N GLU A 76 -10.05 3.65 -0.25
CA GLU A 76 -9.70 4.95 0.31
C GLU A 76 -8.42 4.86 1.16
N PRO A 77 -7.71 5.98 1.38
CA PRO A 77 -6.60 6.01 2.34
C PRO A 77 -7.03 5.43 3.69
N GLY A 78 -6.20 4.54 4.24
CA GLY A 78 -6.47 3.87 5.51
C GLY A 78 -7.24 2.56 5.41
N ASP A 79 -7.81 2.20 4.25
CA ASP A 79 -8.47 0.89 4.07
C ASP A 79 -7.48 -0.27 3.99
N LEU A 80 -6.30 -0.02 3.42
CA LEU A 80 -5.27 -1.01 3.12
C LEU A 80 -4.00 -0.76 3.93
N PHE A 81 -3.37 -1.82 4.42
CA PHE A 81 -1.99 -1.81 4.87
C PHE A 81 -1.12 -2.44 3.78
N VAL A 82 -0.24 -1.65 3.15
CA VAL A 82 0.39 -2.04 1.88
C VAL A 82 1.88 -2.35 2.07
N ILE A 83 2.33 -3.50 1.56
CA ILE A 83 3.75 -3.85 1.41
C ILE A 83 4.07 -3.93 -0.09
N ARG A 84 5.10 -3.20 -0.55
CA ARG A 84 5.54 -3.22 -1.96
C ARG A 84 7.00 -3.65 -2.08
N ASN A 85 7.25 -4.77 -2.76
CA ASN A 85 8.62 -5.22 -3.07
C ASN A 85 8.73 -5.79 -4.50
N ALA A 86 9.94 -5.91 -5.01
CA ALA A 86 10.17 -6.50 -6.33
C ALA A 86 9.77 -7.98 -6.32
N GLY A 87 8.86 -8.36 -7.22
CA GLY A 87 8.38 -9.75 -7.32
C GLY A 87 7.35 -10.14 -6.26
N ASN A 88 6.84 -9.19 -5.46
CA ASN A 88 5.77 -9.41 -4.47
C ASN A 88 6.01 -10.64 -3.59
N ILE A 89 7.27 -10.80 -3.15
CA ILE A 89 7.78 -11.97 -2.46
C ILE A 89 7.49 -11.83 -0.96
N VAL A 90 6.94 -12.91 -0.39
CA VAL A 90 6.85 -13.10 1.06
C VAL A 90 7.86 -14.19 1.42
N PRO A 91 8.99 -13.86 2.06
CA PRO A 91 9.96 -14.87 2.46
C PRO A 91 9.36 -15.77 3.54
N SER A 92 9.82 -17.02 3.59
CA SER A 92 9.54 -17.91 4.72
C SER A 92 10.05 -17.29 6.03
N TYR A 93 9.40 -17.65 7.14
CA TYR A 93 9.84 -17.22 8.46
C TYR A 93 11.29 -17.68 8.72
N GLY A 94 12.11 -16.76 9.24
CA GLY A 94 13.49 -16.99 9.63
C GLY A 94 13.79 -16.31 10.97
N PRO A 95 14.91 -16.66 11.62
CA PRO A 95 15.27 -16.14 12.94
C PRO A 95 15.56 -14.63 12.93
N GLU A 96 16.04 -14.10 11.81
CA GLU A 96 16.26 -12.67 11.61
C GLU A 96 15.05 -12.06 10.90
N PRO A 97 14.33 -11.09 11.51
CA PRO A 97 13.19 -10.48 10.88
C PRO A 97 13.61 -9.62 9.69
N GLY A 98 13.15 -10.00 8.49
CA GLY A 98 13.24 -9.17 7.30
C GLY A 98 12.14 -8.09 7.26
N GLY A 99 12.32 -7.06 6.44
CA GLY A 99 11.36 -5.94 6.36
C GLY A 99 9.92 -6.39 6.03
N VAL A 100 9.76 -7.44 5.22
CA VAL A 100 8.44 -8.02 4.90
C VAL A 100 7.85 -8.74 6.11
N SER A 101 8.61 -9.63 6.78
CA SER A 101 8.09 -10.40 7.92
C SER A 101 7.74 -9.49 9.10
N ALA A 102 8.56 -8.46 9.38
CA ALA A 102 8.24 -7.46 10.40
C ALA A 102 6.97 -6.66 10.07
N SER A 103 6.77 -6.29 8.80
CA SER A 103 5.57 -5.58 8.36
C SER A 103 4.32 -6.46 8.45
N VAL A 104 4.43 -7.75 8.10
CA VAL A 104 3.34 -8.73 8.26
C VAL A 104 3.01 -8.94 9.73
N GLU A 105 4.02 -9.10 10.58
CA GLU A 105 3.84 -9.26 12.02
C GLU A 105 3.15 -8.02 12.62
N TYR A 106 3.58 -6.82 12.26
CA TYR A 106 2.93 -5.59 12.69
C TYR A 106 1.46 -5.53 12.24
N ALA A 107 1.19 -5.90 10.98
CA ALA A 107 -0.17 -5.92 10.45
C ALA A 107 -1.09 -6.88 11.21
N VAL A 108 -0.58 -8.05 11.62
CA VAL A 108 -1.38 -9.06 12.32
C VAL A 108 -1.48 -8.79 13.82
N ALA A 109 -0.37 -8.39 14.46
CA ALA A 109 -0.28 -8.28 15.90
C ALA A 109 -0.71 -6.91 16.45
N ALA A 110 -0.44 -5.83 15.70
CA ALA A 110 -0.66 -4.46 16.17
C ALA A 110 -1.89 -3.79 15.53
N LEU A 111 -2.18 -4.09 14.27
CA LEU A 111 -3.32 -3.48 13.57
C LEU A 111 -4.59 -4.28 13.82
N ARG A 112 -5.51 -3.68 14.58
CA ARG A 112 -6.85 -4.26 14.81
C ARG A 112 -7.66 -4.12 13.52
N GLY A 113 -7.91 -5.23 12.83
CA GLY A 113 -8.80 -5.26 11.65
C GLY A 113 -8.34 -6.14 10.49
N ILE A 114 -7.11 -6.66 10.52
CA ILE A 114 -6.54 -7.57 9.50
C ILE A 114 -6.70 -9.03 9.92
#